data_AF-A0A139CVV3-F1
#
_entry.id   AF-A0A139CVV3-F1
#
_cell.length_a   1.000
_cell.length_b   1.000
_cell.length_c   1.000
_cell.angle_alpha   90.00
_cell.angle_beta   90.00
_cell.angle_gamma   90.00
#
_symmetry.space_group_name_H-M   'P 1'
#
loop_
_entity.id
_entity.type
_entity.pdbx_description
1 polymer ?
#
loop_
_entity_poly.entity_id
_entity_poly.type
_entity_poly.pdbx_seq_one_letter_code
_entity_poly.pdbx_strand_id
1 'polypeptide(L)'
;HQHDFTCLQQVLNSEVAYIGMLGSKRRVYSIFNRLKEVGYSEEEIDKVKAPIGLDIGSETPAEIGVSILAEIIKVRRTVVQQNNIAGEEAIRFLANYQGDYDTLALATIIKTSGSTPRKAGSKMVILPDGQIKGTIGGGCGESEVRQQALDMIRQQGEALIHTIKLSNDLAAEEGMVCGGRMEVFIEPVIINN
;
A
#
# COMPACT_ATOMS: atom_id res chain seq x y z
N HIS A 1 -33.12 3.17 -16.16
CA HIS A 1 -33.49 3.74 -14.86
C HIS A 1 -34.39 2.86 -13.99
N GLN A 2 -35.33 2.09 -14.56
CA GLN A 2 -36.23 1.20 -13.81
C GLN A 2 -35.55 -0.08 -13.29
N HIS A 3 -34.38 -0.41 -13.84
CA HIS A 3 -33.69 -1.68 -13.58
C HIS A 3 -32.58 -1.59 -12.53
N ASP A 4 -32.14 -0.40 -12.11
CA ASP A 4 -31.02 -0.22 -11.18
C ASP A 4 -31.25 -0.96 -9.85
N PHE A 5 -32.48 -0.95 -9.35
CA PHE A 5 -32.90 -1.73 -8.18
C PHE A 5 -32.71 -3.24 -8.40
N THR A 6 -33.21 -3.77 -9.52
CA THR A 6 -33.10 -5.19 -9.86
C THR A 6 -31.65 -5.62 -10.07
N CYS A 7 -30.84 -4.79 -10.73
CA CYS A 7 -29.41 -5.05 -10.92
C CYS A 7 -28.69 -5.10 -9.57
N LEU A 8 -28.96 -4.15 -8.66
CA LEU A 8 -28.37 -4.16 -7.33
C LEU A 8 -28.73 -5.42 -6.54
N GLN A 9 -29.98 -5.85 -6.56
CA GLN A 9 -30.39 -7.09 -5.88
C GLN A 9 -29.58 -8.32 -6.33
N GLN A 10 -29.23 -8.38 -7.62
CA GLN A 10 -28.46 -9.50 -8.18
C GLN A 10 -26.98 -9.47 -7.79
N VAL A 11 -26.39 -8.27 -7.61
CA VAL A 11 -24.95 -8.13 -7.35
C VAL A 11 -24.60 -7.93 -5.87
N LEU A 12 -25.56 -7.54 -5.02
CA LEU A 12 -25.32 -7.28 -3.59
C LEU A 12 -24.75 -8.49 -2.82
N ASN A 13 -25.09 -9.70 -3.27
CA ASN A 13 -24.61 -10.96 -2.68
C ASN A 13 -23.35 -11.52 -3.36
N SER A 14 -22.79 -10.81 -4.34
CA SER A 14 -21.61 -11.28 -5.07
C SER A 14 -20.31 -11.00 -4.29
N GLU A 15 -19.33 -11.90 -4.44
CA GLU A 15 -17.98 -11.74 -3.89
C GLU A 15 -17.10 -10.89 -4.82
N VAL A 16 -17.45 -9.61 -4.96
CA VAL A 16 -16.70 -8.67 -5.80
C VAL A 16 -15.99 -7.61 -4.95
N ALA A 17 -14.85 -7.14 -5.44
CA ALA A 17 -14.05 -6.13 -4.74
C ALA A 17 -14.69 -4.73 -4.72
N TYR A 18 -15.65 -4.47 -5.61
CA TYR A 18 -16.26 -3.14 -5.76
C TYR A 18 -17.63 -3.23 -6.44
N ILE A 19 -18.63 -2.55 -5.85
CA ILE A 19 -19.95 -2.34 -6.44
C ILE A 19 -20.21 -0.83 -6.43
N GLY A 20 -20.54 -0.26 -7.59
CA GLY A 20 -20.81 1.17 -7.73
C GLY A 20 -22.12 1.42 -8.46
N MET A 21 -22.86 2.45 -8.04
CA MET A 21 -24.10 2.87 -8.70
C MET A 21 -24.05 4.36 -9.07
N LEU A 22 -24.27 4.63 -10.36
CA LEU A 22 -24.39 5.99 -10.88
C LEU A 22 -25.79 6.56 -10.65
N GLY A 23 -25.86 7.79 -10.12
CA GLY A 23 -27.13 8.49 -9.93
C GLY A 23 -27.00 9.69 -9.00
N SER A 24 -27.97 10.61 -9.06
CA SER A 24 -28.02 11.74 -8.13
C SER A 24 -28.26 11.27 -6.69
N LYS A 25 -27.82 12.04 -5.69
CA LYS A 25 -28.00 11.72 -4.26
C LYS A 25 -29.46 11.36 -3.92
N ARG A 26 -30.42 12.11 -4.48
CA ARG A 26 -31.86 11.84 -4.33
C ARG A 26 -32.27 10.47 -4.87
N ARG A 27 -31.70 10.07 -6.02
CA ARG A 27 -31.99 8.78 -6.66
C ARG A 27 -31.39 7.61 -5.88
N VAL A 28 -30.14 7.77 -5.43
CA VAL A 28 -29.48 6.79 -4.56
C VAL A 28 -30.32 6.54 -3.32
N TYR A 29 -30.74 7.61 -2.63
CA TYR A 29 -31.56 7.52 -1.43
C TYR A 29 -32.87 6.77 -1.67
N SER A 30 -33.57 7.06 -2.76
CA SER A 30 -34.81 6.38 -3.14
C SER A 30 -34.61 4.88 -3.35
N ILE A 31 -33.52 4.47 -4.01
CA ILE A 31 -33.20 3.06 -4.26
C ILE A 31 -32.80 2.36 -2.96
N PHE A 32 -31.98 3.00 -2.12
CA PHE A 32 -31.52 2.42 -0.85
C PHE A 32 -32.66 2.20 0.13
N ASN A 33 -33.61 3.15 0.23
CA ASN A 33 -34.81 2.94 1.04
C ASN A 33 -35.63 1.74 0.55
N ARG A 34 -35.79 1.61 -0.77
CA ARG A 34 -36.50 0.47 -1.35
C ARG A 34 -35.79 -0.87 -1.10
N LEU A 35 -34.44 -0.89 -1.06
CA LEU A 35 -33.67 -2.07 -0.67
C LEU A 35 -33.90 -2.43 0.81
N LYS A 36 -33.95 -1.44 1.71
CA LYS A 36 -34.28 -1.66 3.13
C LYS A 36 -35.70 -2.21 3.29
N GLU A 37 -36.67 -1.67 2.56
CA GLU A 37 -38.07 -2.13 2.59
C GLU A 37 -38.23 -3.61 2.20
N VAL A 38 -37.39 -4.11 1.29
CA VAL A 38 -37.40 -5.53 0.88
C VAL A 38 -36.49 -6.42 1.73
N GLY A 39 -35.88 -5.88 2.79
CA GLY A 39 -35.18 -6.64 3.82
C GLY A 39 -33.66 -6.66 3.75
N TYR A 40 -33.01 -5.86 2.89
CA TYR A 40 -31.56 -5.73 2.94
C TYR A 40 -31.12 -4.91 4.16
N SER A 41 -30.10 -5.41 4.85
CA SER A 41 -29.46 -4.73 5.98
C SER A 41 -28.69 -3.49 5.55
N GLU A 42 -28.40 -2.59 6.50
CA GLU A 42 -27.53 -1.44 6.24
C GLU A 42 -26.12 -1.88 5.82
N GLU A 43 -25.57 -2.92 6.43
CA GLU A 43 -24.24 -3.45 6.10
C GLU A 43 -24.15 -3.95 4.65
N GLU A 44 -25.20 -4.59 4.13
CA GLU A 44 -25.25 -5.02 2.73
C GLU A 44 -25.32 -3.82 1.78
N ILE A 45 -26.11 -2.81 2.12
CA ILE A 45 -26.27 -1.60 1.31
C ILE A 45 -24.98 -0.78 1.31
N ASP A 46 -24.27 -0.70 2.44
CA ASP A 46 -23.01 0.05 2.59
C ASP A 46 -21.86 -0.49 1.73
N LYS A 47 -21.98 -1.71 1.20
CA LYS A 47 -21.07 -2.28 0.20
C LYS A 47 -21.12 -1.51 -1.13
N VAL A 48 -22.22 -0.82 -1.43
CA VAL A 48 -22.43 -0.11 -2.69
C VAL A 48 -21.91 1.33 -2.59
N LYS A 49 -21.00 1.73 -3.49
CA LYS A 49 -20.56 3.12 -3.64
C LYS A 49 -21.53 3.90 -4.52
N ALA A 50 -22.34 4.75 -3.88
CA ALA A 50 -23.40 5.50 -4.54
C ALA A 50 -23.61 6.90 -3.90
N PRO A 51 -23.57 8.00 -4.67
CA PRO A 51 -23.16 8.07 -6.08
C PRO A 51 -21.73 7.54 -6.27
N ILE A 52 -21.52 6.82 -7.36
CA ILE A 52 -20.21 6.24 -7.71
C ILE A 52 -19.17 7.33 -7.99
N GLY A 53 -17.92 7.10 -7.59
CA GLY A 53 -16.80 7.98 -7.85
C GLY A 53 -16.50 8.96 -6.73
N LEU A 54 -15.25 9.43 -6.67
CA LEU A 54 -14.84 10.43 -5.69
C LEU A 54 -15.52 11.78 -5.95
N ASP A 55 -15.87 12.49 -4.88
CA ASP A 55 -16.43 13.83 -4.98
C ASP A 55 -15.33 14.84 -5.35
N ILE A 56 -15.13 15.04 -6.65
CA ILE A 56 -14.19 16.01 -7.24
C ILE A 56 -14.92 17.16 -7.96
N GLY A 57 -16.25 17.24 -7.83
CA GLY A 57 -17.06 18.22 -8.56
C GLY A 57 -17.21 17.92 -10.06
N SER A 58 -17.17 16.65 -10.47
CA SER A 58 -17.28 16.24 -11.88
C SER A 58 -18.63 16.63 -12.52
N GLU A 59 -18.59 17.19 -13.72
CA GLU A 59 -19.77 17.52 -14.52
C GLU A 59 -19.80 16.78 -15.86
N THR A 60 -18.64 16.59 -16.49
CA THR A 60 -18.54 15.95 -17.81
C THR A 60 -18.39 14.42 -17.70
N PRO A 61 -18.78 13.64 -18.73
CA PRO A 61 -18.56 12.20 -18.73
C PRO A 61 -17.10 11.79 -18.52
N ALA A 62 -16.14 12.58 -19.03
CA ALA A 62 -14.71 12.32 -18.85
C ALA A 62 -14.29 12.51 -17.38
N GLU A 63 -14.73 13.60 -16.74
CA GLU A 63 -14.46 13.86 -15.33
C GLU A 63 -15.09 12.79 -14.43
N ILE A 64 -16.32 12.37 -14.73
CA ILE A 64 -17.00 11.27 -14.03
C ILE A 64 -16.20 9.96 -14.22
N GLY A 65 -15.67 9.70 -15.41
CA GLY A 65 -14.79 8.57 -15.66
C GLY A 65 -13.55 8.58 -14.77
N VAL A 66 -12.89 9.74 -14.64
CA VAL A 66 -11.72 9.92 -13.76
C VAL A 66 -12.10 9.72 -12.30
N SER A 67 -13.23 10.25 -11.84
CA SER A 67 -13.65 10.12 -10.43
C SER A 67 -13.97 8.67 -10.05
N ILE A 68 -14.59 7.90 -10.94
CA ILE A 68 -14.87 6.47 -10.76
C ILE A 68 -13.56 5.68 -10.72
N LEU A 69 -12.66 5.90 -11.68
CA LEU A 69 -11.36 5.21 -11.70
C LEU A 69 -10.52 5.52 -10.46
N ALA A 70 -10.53 6.78 -10.00
CA ALA A 70 -9.84 7.17 -8.77
C ALA A 70 -10.40 6.45 -7.54
N GLU A 71 -11.73 6.29 -7.46
CA GLU A 71 -12.37 5.53 -6.38
C GLU A 71 -12.00 4.03 -6.43
N ILE A 72 -12.04 3.41 -7.61
CA ILE A 72 -11.65 2.01 -7.81
C ILE A 72 -10.18 1.80 -7.42
N ILE A 73 -9.28 2.69 -7.84
CA ILE A 73 -7.86 2.62 -7.47
C ILE A 73 -7.69 2.74 -5.95
N LYS A 74 -8.43 3.65 -5.30
CA LYS A 74 -8.41 3.82 -3.84
C LYS A 74 -8.83 2.53 -3.14
N VAL A 75 -9.96 1.93 -3.53
CA VAL A 75 -10.45 0.67 -2.95
C VAL A 75 -9.45 -0.46 -3.16
N ARG A 76 -8.93 -0.61 -4.39
CA ARG A 76 -7.89 -1.61 -4.71
C ARG A 76 -6.66 -1.42 -3.83
N ARG A 77 -6.21 -0.18 -3.62
CA ARG A 77 -5.06 0.11 -2.74
C ARG A 77 -5.36 -0.21 -1.28
N THR A 78 -6.57 0.05 -0.79
CA THR A 78 -6.95 -0.30 0.59
C THR A 78 -6.91 -1.82 0.79
N VAL A 79 -7.46 -2.61 -0.14
CA VAL A 79 -7.41 -4.08 -0.08
C VAL A 79 -5.96 -4.58 -0.17
N VAL A 80 -5.17 -4.03 -1.09
CA VAL A 80 -3.73 -4.37 -1.21
C VAL A 80 -2.94 -3.96 0.02
N GLN A 81 -3.27 -2.85 0.70
CA GLN A 81 -2.61 -2.41 1.93
C GLN A 81 -3.07 -3.22 3.15
N GLN A 82 -4.33 -3.62 3.22
CA GLN A 82 -4.83 -4.52 4.28
C GLN A 82 -4.20 -5.91 4.16
N ASN A 83 -3.93 -6.36 2.93
CA ASN A 83 -3.28 -7.64 2.64
C ASN A 83 -1.74 -7.56 2.53
N ASN A 84 -1.15 -6.37 2.62
CA ASN A 84 0.29 -6.17 2.77
C ASN A 84 0.53 -5.57 4.15
N ILE A 85 0.65 -6.42 5.16
CA ILE A 85 1.32 -5.99 6.38
C ILE A 85 2.72 -5.53 5.95
N ALA A 86 3.12 -4.32 6.34
CA ALA A 86 4.40 -3.76 5.92
C ALA A 86 5.53 -4.74 6.32
N GLY A 87 6.28 -5.23 5.33
CA GLY A 87 7.34 -6.21 5.56
C GLY A 87 6.91 -7.68 5.64
N GLU A 88 5.66 -8.03 5.34
CA GLU A 88 5.16 -9.41 5.43
C GLU A 88 5.97 -10.40 4.58
N GLU A 89 6.32 -10.02 3.34
CA GLU A 89 7.15 -10.85 2.46
C GLU A 89 8.52 -11.16 3.09
N ALA A 90 9.17 -10.14 3.65
CA ALA A 90 10.44 -10.26 4.35
C ALA A 90 10.32 -11.19 5.58
N ILE A 91 9.28 -11.02 6.40
CA ILE A 91 9.04 -11.86 7.58
C ILE A 91 8.74 -13.31 7.18
N ARG A 92 7.86 -13.52 6.20
CA ARG A 92 7.54 -14.87 5.69
C ARG A 92 8.77 -15.54 5.11
N PHE A 93 9.63 -14.79 4.41
CA PHE A 93 10.88 -15.30 3.89
C PHE A 93 11.81 -15.74 5.02
N LEU A 94 12.07 -14.90 6.03
CA LEU A 94 12.92 -15.26 7.17
C LEU A 94 12.38 -16.48 7.92
N ALA A 95 11.07 -16.54 8.17
CA ALA A 95 10.45 -17.63 8.90
C ALA A 95 10.55 -18.99 8.18
N ASN A 96 10.75 -19.00 6.86
CA ASN A 96 10.82 -20.20 6.03
C ASN A 96 12.17 -20.32 5.31
N TYR A 97 13.19 -19.61 5.77
CA TYR A 97 14.49 -19.61 5.11
C TYR A 97 15.16 -20.99 5.25
N GLN A 98 15.54 -21.58 4.12
CA GLN A 98 16.21 -22.88 4.03
C GLN A 98 17.42 -22.82 3.09
N GLY A 99 18.19 -21.73 3.16
CA GLY A 99 19.39 -21.54 2.35
C GLY A 99 20.67 -21.75 3.11
N ASP A 100 21.80 -21.62 2.41
CA ASP A 100 23.13 -21.95 2.92
C ASP A 100 23.82 -20.80 3.69
N TYR A 101 23.13 -19.68 3.92
CA TYR A 101 23.72 -18.53 4.60
C TYR A 101 23.37 -18.53 6.09
N ASP A 102 24.40 -18.56 6.94
CA ASP A 102 24.26 -18.51 8.40
C ASP A 102 23.91 -17.11 8.92
N THR A 103 24.08 -16.08 8.10
CA THR A 103 23.75 -14.69 8.47
C THR A 103 23.14 -13.95 7.29
N LEU A 104 21.97 -13.36 7.54
CA LEU A 104 21.27 -12.45 6.66
C LEU A 104 21.23 -11.05 7.31
N ALA A 105 20.69 -10.05 6.60
CA ALA A 105 20.37 -8.76 7.20
C ALA A 105 18.89 -8.44 7.04
N LEU A 106 18.28 -7.89 8.10
CA LEU A 106 16.93 -7.34 8.07
C LEU A 106 17.02 -5.81 8.17
N ALA A 107 16.52 -5.14 7.14
CA ALA A 107 16.33 -3.70 7.14
C ALA A 107 14.87 -3.37 7.43
N THR A 108 14.61 -2.53 8.44
CA THR A 108 13.27 -2.07 8.83
C THR A 108 13.22 -0.55 8.84
N ILE A 109 12.26 0.06 8.14
CA ILE A 109 11.99 1.49 8.31
C ILE A 109 11.41 1.72 9.70
N ILE A 110 12.14 2.41 10.57
CA ILE A 110 11.72 2.70 11.94
C ILE A 110 11.07 4.09 12.06
N LYS A 111 11.39 5.00 11.13
CA LYS A 111 10.85 6.37 11.14
C LYS A 111 10.83 6.95 9.74
N THR A 112 9.81 7.76 9.47
CA THR A 112 9.65 8.50 8.22
C THR A 112 9.17 9.92 8.50
N SER A 113 9.67 10.90 7.74
CA SER A 113 9.17 12.28 7.76
C SER A 113 9.14 12.83 6.33
N GLY A 114 8.16 13.69 6.03
CA GLY A 114 7.96 14.20 4.67
C GLY A 114 7.45 13.12 3.70
N SER A 115 7.65 13.34 2.40
CA SER A 115 7.16 12.44 1.35
C SER A 115 8.11 11.27 1.16
N THR A 116 7.76 10.12 1.73
CA THR A 116 8.54 8.86 1.65
C THR A 116 7.73 7.79 0.90
N PRO A 117 8.37 6.92 0.09
CA PRO A 117 7.68 5.94 -0.75
C PRO A 117 7.01 4.82 0.06
N ARG A 118 7.50 4.57 1.28
CA ARG A 118 7.01 3.57 2.23
C ARG A 118 6.93 4.17 3.62
N LYS A 119 6.06 3.59 4.45
CA LYS A 119 5.89 3.97 5.85
C LYS A 119 6.75 3.13 6.77
N ALA A 120 6.92 3.61 8.00
CA ALA A 120 7.48 2.83 9.10
C ALA A 120 6.83 1.43 9.19
N GLY A 121 7.64 0.44 9.52
CA GLY A 121 7.27 -0.97 9.53
C GLY A 121 7.60 -1.73 8.23
N SER A 122 7.91 -1.05 7.12
CA SER A 122 8.35 -1.74 5.90
C SER A 122 9.67 -2.45 6.12
N LYS A 123 9.80 -3.68 5.62
CA LYS A 123 10.97 -4.54 5.81
C LYS A 123 11.52 -5.06 4.49
N MET A 124 12.83 -5.26 4.48
CA MET A 124 13.57 -5.88 3.39
C MET A 124 14.64 -6.79 3.99
N VAL A 125 14.75 -8.02 3.48
CA VAL A 125 15.83 -8.95 3.80
C VAL A 125 16.89 -8.85 2.72
N ILE A 126 18.16 -8.85 3.12
CA ILE A 126 19.32 -8.85 2.22
C ILE A 126 20.14 -10.11 2.49
N LEU A 127 20.41 -10.87 1.43
CA LEU A 127 21.27 -12.05 1.46
C LEU A 127 22.74 -11.67 1.17
N PRO A 128 23.73 -12.48 1.59
CA PRO A 128 25.15 -12.27 1.28
C PRO A 128 25.51 -12.15 -0.21
N ASP A 129 24.77 -12.80 -1.11
CA ASP A 129 24.90 -12.64 -2.57
C ASP A 129 24.27 -11.35 -3.11
N GLY A 130 23.62 -10.59 -2.24
CA GLY A 130 22.92 -9.35 -2.52
C GLY A 130 21.49 -9.55 -3.01
N GLN A 131 20.93 -10.76 -3.10
CA GLN A 131 19.50 -10.91 -3.35
C GLN A 131 18.68 -10.25 -2.24
N ILE A 132 17.50 -9.74 -2.60
CA ILE A 132 16.58 -9.07 -1.67
C ILE A 132 15.20 -9.73 -1.66
N LYS A 133 14.52 -9.68 -0.51
CA LYS A 133 13.11 -10.07 -0.33
C LYS A 133 12.35 -9.02 0.46
N GLY A 134 11.19 -8.60 -0.04
CA GLY A 134 10.53 -7.38 0.41
C GLY A 134 11.21 -6.11 -0.09
N THR A 135 10.75 -4.95 0.39
CA THR A 135 11.25 -3.63 -0.04
C THR A 135 10.98 -2.55 1.00
N ILE A 136 11.89 -1.60 1.10
CA ILE A 136 11.73 -0.37 1.90
C ILE A 136 11.37 0.86 1.03
N GLY A 137 11.05 0.65 -0.25
CA GLY A 137 10.46 1.68 -1.12
C GLY A 137 11.17 1.91 -2.45
N GLY A 138 12.21 1.13 -2.76
CA GLY A 138 12.93 1.19 -4.04
C GLY A 138 13.81 2.44 -4.21
N GLY A 139 14.55 2.47 -5.32
CA GLY A 139 15.39 3.60 -5.71
C GLY A 139 16.77 3.65 -5.04
N CYS A 140 17.42 4.81 -5.09
CA CYS A 140 18.80 5.02 -4.60
C CYS A 140 18.96 4.69 -3.11
N GLY A 141 17.99 5.06 -2.26
CA GLY A 141 18.03 4.75 -0.83
C GLY A 141 18.03 3.25 -0.51
N GLU A 142 17.36 2.43 -1.34
CA GLU A 142 17.37 0.97 -1.15
C GLU A 142 18.75 0.38 -1.47
N SER A 143 19.43 0.90 -2.51
CA SER A 143 20.80 0.50 -2.84
C SER A 143 21.80 0.88 -1.74
N GLU A 144 21.63 2.04 -1.11
CA GLU A 144 22.49 2.49 0.00
C GLU A 144 22.35 1.56 1.20
N VAL A 145 21.10 1.25 1.60
CA VAL A 145 20.82 0.29 2.69
C VAL A 145 21.35 -1.10 2.35
N ARG A 146 21.17 -1.56 1.11
CA ARG A 146 21.70 -2.86 0.66
C ARG A 146 23.22 -2.92 0.80
N GLN A 147 23.92 -1.85 0.44
CA GLN A 147 25.37 -1.79 0.58
C GLN A 147 25.81 -1.85 2.05
N GLN A 148 25.19 -1.03 2.92
CA GLN A 148 25.46 -1.04 4.36
C GLN A 148 25.20 -2.43 4.99
N ALA A 149 24.11 -3.08 4.59
CA ALA A 149 23.76 -4.43 5.05
C ALA A 149 24.79 -5.48 4.61
N LEU A 150 25.25 -5.44 3.36
CA LEU A 150 26.28 -6.34 2.86
C LEU A 150 27.62 -6.15 3.58
N ASP A 151 28.00 -4.91 3.85
CA ASP A 151 29.23 -4.61 4.59
C ASP A 151 29.14 -5.06 6.04
N MET A 152 27.98 -4.86 6.70
CA MET A 152 27.70 -5.39 8.04
C MET A 152 27.82 -6.91 8.10
N ILE A 153 27.21 -7.65 7.16
CA ILE A 153 27.31 -9.12 7.10
C ILE A 153 28.77 -9.55 6.93
N ARG A 154 29.50 -8.96 5.97
CA ARG A 154 30.90 -9.32 5.67
C ARG A 154 31.84 -9.09 6.83
N GLN A 155 31.60 -8.03 7.62
CA GLN A 155 32.43 -7.64 8.75
C GLN A 155 31.97 -8.27 10.07
N GLN A 156 30.90 -9.08 10.06
CA GLN A 156 30.24 -9.58 11.28
C GLN A 156 29.90 -8.44 12.25
N GLY A 157 29.39 -7.33 11.70
CA GLY A 157 29.06 -6.13 12.44
C GLY A 157 27.76 -6.23 13.25
N GLU A 158 27.60 -5.32 14.20
CA GLU A 158 26.37 -5.16 14.99
C GLU A 158 25.31 -4.36 14.22
N ALA A 159 24.09 -4.34 14.77
CA ALA A 159 22.99 -3.58 14.20
C ALA A 159 23.26 -2.07 14.20
N LEU A 160 22.77 -1.38 13.18
CA LEU A 160 22.97 0.06 12.99
C LEU A 160 21.72 0.77 12.50
N ILE A 161 21.65 2.08 12.72
CA ILE A 161 20.60 2.94 12.15
C ILE A 161 21.21 3.78 11.04
N HIS A 162 20.65 3.67 9.86
CA HIS A 162 21.06 4.43 8.68
C HIS A 162 19.97 5.45 8.31
N THR A 163 20.37 6.70 8.05
CA THR A 163 19.47 7.78 7.64
C THR A 163 19.57 8.00 6.13
N ILE A 164 18.43 7.89 5.43
CA ILE A 164 18.32 8.18 4.01
C ILE A 164 17.63 9.54 3.83
N LYS A 165 18.21 10.40 3.00
CA LYS A 165 17.57 11.62 2.48
C LYS A 165 17.17 11.38 1.03
N LEU A 166 15.91 11.60 0.70
CA LEU A 166 15.35 11.30 -0.63
C LEU A 166 15.50 12.45 -1.64
N SER A 167 16.32 13.45 -1.34
CA SER A 167 16.56 14.62 -2.19
C SER A 167 18.02 14.68 -2.61
N ASN A 168 18.28 14.62 -3.91
CA ASN A 168 19.61 14.92 -4.45
C ASN A 168 19.88 16.42 -4.29
N ASP A 169 21.04 16.75 -3.72
CA ASP A 169 21.48 18.11 -3.34
C ASP A 169 21.59 19.11 -4.53
N LEU A 170 21.37 18.70 -5.78
CA LEU A 170 21.38 19.57 -6.96
C LEU A 170 19.98 20.07 -7.39
N ALA A 171 18.89 19.45 -6.93
CA ALA A 171 17.52 19.83 -7.30
C ALA A 171 16.77 20.54 -6.16
N ALA A 172 17.41 20.68 -5.00
CA ALA A 172 16.86 21.38 -3.83
C ALA A 172 16.92 22.91 -3.97
N GLU A 173 17.74 23.44 -4.89
CA GLU A 173 17.88 24.89 -5.11
C GLU A 173 16.63 25.53 -5.75
N GLU A 174 15.77 24.75 -6.42
CA GLU A 174 14.55 25.28 -7.04
C GLU A 174 13.27 25.13 -6.18
N GLY A 175 13.39 24.66 -4.93
CA GLY A 175 12.30 24.71 -3.93
C GLY A 175 11.03 23.89 -4.23
N MET A 176 11.03 23.05 -5.27
CA MET A 176 9.82 22.35 -5.76
C MET A 176 9.77 20.85 -5.43
N VAL A 177 10.71 20.30 -4.65
CA VAL A 177 10.73 18.87 -4.32
C VAL A 177 10.22 18.61 -2.91
N CYS A 178 9.17 17.80 -2.80
CA CYS A 178 8.74 17.20 -1.54
C CYS A 178 9.86 16.28 -1.00
N GLY A 179 10.78 16.82 -0.21
CA GLY A 179 11.86 16.05 0.42
C GLY A 179 11.32 15.12 1.51
N GLY A 180 11.68 13.84 1.42
CA GLY A 180 11.42 12.85 2.47
C GLY A 180 12.72 12.40 3.14
N ARG A 181 12.62 12.05 4.42
CA ARG A 181 13.70 11.40 5.18
C ARG A 181 13.16 10.13 5.81
N MET A 182 13.96 9.08 5.82
CA MET A 182 13.67 7.87 6.56
C MET A 182 14.88 7.39 7.37
N GLU A 183 14.60 6.80 8.52
CA GLU A 183 15.60 6.09 9.33
C GLU A 183 15.30 4.59 9.22
N VAL A 184 16.33 3.83 8.87
CA VAL A 184 16.29 2.39 8.63
C VAL A 184 17.18 1.72 9.65
N PHE A 185 16.60 0.84 10.46
CA PHE A 185 17.35 -0.06 11.33
C PHE A 185 17.79 -1.28 10.52
N ILE A 186 19.08 -1.58 10.51
CA ILE A 186 19.68 -2.71 9.81
C ILE A 186 20.28 -3.62 10.89
N GLU A 187 19.81 -4.85 10.97
CA GLU A 187 20.26 -5.82 11.97
C GLU A 187 20.66 -7.16 11.34
N PRO A 188 21.70 -7.84 11.86
CA PRO A 188 22.03 -9.18 11.42
C PRO A 188 20.98 -10.17 11.92
N VAL A 189 20.58 -11.10 11.05
CA VAL A 189 19.72 -12.24 11.41
C VAL A 189 20.57 -13.49 11.33
N ILE A 190 20.94 -14.01 12.49
CA ILE A 190 21.74 -15.24 12.62
C ILE A 190 20.80 -16.43 12.50
N ILE A 191 21.06 -17.28 11.51
CA ILE A 191 20.32 -18.51 11.28
C ILE A 191 20.98 -19.62 12.11
N ASN A 192 20.30 -20.03 13.18
CA ASN A 192 20.72 -21.19 13.96
C ASN A 192 20.12 -22.43 13.30
N ASN A 193 20.92 -23.12 12.49
CA ASN A 193 20.59 -24.44 11.96
C ASN A 193 20.80 -25.54 13.02
#